data_AF-A0A7S1YXY6-F1
#
_entry.id   AF-A0A7S1YXY6-F1
#
_cell.length_a   1.000
_cell.length_b   1.000
_cell.length_c   1.000
_cell.angle_alpha   90.00
_cell.angle_beta   90.00
_cell.angle_gamma   90.00
#
_symmetry.space_group_name_H-M   'P 1'
#
loop_
_entity.id
_entity.type
_entity.pdbx_description
1 polymer ?
#
loop_
_entity_poly.entity_id
_entity_poly.type
_entity_poly.pdbx_seq_one_letter_code
_entity_poly.pdbx_strand_id
1 'polypeptide(L)'
;NDAPGTAERVMLPHPEIIEASGVGHTLLVDDGKVKLEVVDTGPGYLDTVVVVPGRIKDKKGVNTPDSILQISCLTPKDREDLECMLNIGVDWIALSFVQRPEDIVEIKRLIMDHNPNNAFPPHVMAKIEKPSCFDGDSLHRIVELCDGIMVARGDLGVECAPEDVPILQKTIVDECRSQGKPVVVATQMLESMIDSP
;
A
#
# COMPACT_ATOMS: atom_id res chain seq x y z
N ASN A 1 6.96 12.00 -21.17
CA ASN A 1 6.91 11.46 -22.56
C ASN A 1 7.43 10.02 -22.55
N ASP A 2 7.13 9.24 -23.58
CA ASP A 2 7.39 7.80 -23.71
C ASP A 2 8.81 7.42 -24.15
N ALA A 3 9.71 8.40 -24.30
CA ALA A 3 11.09 8.09 -24.69
C ALA A 3 11.81 7.26 -23.61
N PRO A 4 12.77 6.41 -24.01
CA PRO A 4 13.50 5.55 -23.08
C PRO A 4 14.16 6.31 -21.93
N GLY A 5 14.22 5.66 -20.76
CA GLY A 5 14.93 6.19 -19.61
C GLY A 5 16.45 6.25 -19.81
N THR A 6 17.10 7.20 -19.14
CA THR A 6 18.55 7.37 -19.06
C THR A 6 18.96 7.54 -17.60
N ALA A 7 20.24 7.80 -17.35
CA ALA A 7 20.71 8.17 -16.01
C ALA A 7 20.13 9.51 -15.49
N GLU A 8 19.62 10.37 -16.39
CA GLU A 8 19.13 11.71 -16.06
C GLU A 8 17.60 11.80 -16.05
N ARG A 9 16.88 10.80 -16.58
CA ARG A 9 15.42 10.78 -16.60
C ARG A 9 14.84 9.37 -16.68
N VAL A 10 13.67 9.17 -16.08
CA VAL A 10 12.85 7.97 -16.27
C VAL A 10 11.40 8.39 -16.47
N MET A 11 10.64 7.63 -17.28
CA MET A 11 9.20 7.85 -17.40
C MET A 11 8.50 7.20 -16.20
N LEU A 12 7.72 7.99 -15.47
CA LEU A 12 6.77 7.50 -14.49
C LEU A 12 5.36 7.53 -15.12
N PRO A 13 4.78 6.39 -15.53
CA PRO A 13 3.49 6.34 -16.21
C PRO A 13 2.29 6.49 -15.26
N HIS A 14 2.48 7.23 -14.16
CA HIS A 14 1.51 7.41 -13.09
C HIS A 14 1.35 8.92 -12.80
N PRO A 15 0.52 9.64 -13.59
CA PRO A 15 0.24 11.06 -13.37
C PRO A 15 -0.23 11.34 -11.94
N GLU A 16 -0.98 10.43 -11.34
CA GLU A 16 -1.46 10.52 -9.96
C GLU A 16 -0.33 10.62 -8.93
N ILE A 17 0.82 9.97 -9.17
CA ILE A 17 1.99 10.08 -8.29
C ILE A 17 2.62 11.46 -8.45
N ILE A 18 2.71 11.96 -9.68
CA ILE A 18 3.28 13.28 -9.97
C ILE A 18 2.42 14.37 -9.33
N GLU A 19 1.10 14.27 -9.46
CA GLU A 19 0.14 15.22 -8.90
C GLU A 19 0.09 15.20 -7.37
N ALA A 20 0.32 14.04 -6.75
CA ALA A 20 0.33 13.88 -5.30
C ALA A 20 1.70 14.18 -4.63
N SER A 21 2.75 14.42 -5.41
CA SER A 21 4.10 14.66 -4.89
C SER A 21 4.36 16.15 -4.70
N GLY A 22 4.96 16.52 -3.57
CA GLY A 22 5.41 17.88 -3.27
C GLY A 22 6.93 17.97 -3.13
N VAL A 23 7.48 19.19 -3.16
CA VAL A 23 8.90 19.43 -2.83
C VAL A 23 9.21 18.90 -1.43
N GLY A 24 10.30 18.15 -1.30
CA GLY A 24 10.72 17.45 -0.09
C GLY A 24 10.15 16.03 0.05
N HIS A 25 9.21 15.61 -0.80
CA HIS A 25 8.67 14.24 -0.75
C HIS A 25 9.72 13.23 -1.24
N THR A 26 9.69 12.06 -0.64
CA THR A 26 10.53 10.92 -1.00
C THR A 26 9.84 10.07 -2.07
N LEU A 27 10.61 9.67 -3.09
CA LEU A 27 10.25 8.57 -3.98
C LEU A 27 11.24 7.43 -3.80
N LEU A 28 10.71 6.24 -3.56
CA LEU A 28 11.49 5.02 -3.37
C LEU A 28 11.29 4.12 -4.58
N VAL A 29 12.38 3.62 -5.18
CA VAL A 29 12.34 2.79 -6.39
C VAL A 29 12.98 1.44 -6.13
N ASP A 30 12.38 0.38 -6.68
CA ASP A 30 12.85 -1.02 -6.56
C ASP A 30 12.94 -1.47 -5.09
N ASP A 31 11.82 -1.34 -4.36
CA ASP A 31 11.68 -1.70 -2.94
C ASP A 31 12.62 -0.87 -2.04
N GLY A 32 12.72 0.44 -2.33
CA GLY A 32 13.56 1.36 -1.56
C GLY A 32 15.06 1.28 -1.81
N LYS A 33 15.53 0.44 -2.76
CA LYS A 33 16.95 0.34 -3.11
C LYS A 33 17.52 1.63 -3.70
N VAL A 34 16.68 2.43 -4.35
CA VAL A 34 17.02 3.79 -4.81
C VAL A 34 16.08 4.77 -4.13
N LYS A 35 16.64 5.84 -3.57
CA LYS A 35 15.88 6.90 -2.91
C LYS A 35 16.10 8.22 -3.64
N LEU A 36 15.01 8.85 -4.03
CA LEU A 36 14.97 10.16 -4.65
C LEU A 36 14.21 11.13 -3.74
N GLU A 37 14.61 12.39 -3.75
CA GLU A 37 13.90 13.47 -3.07
C GLU A 37 13.48 14.51 -4.10
N VAL A 38 12.20 14.89 -4.08
CA VAL A 38 11.64 15.88 -5.00
C VAL A 38 12.15 17.28 -4.64
N VAL A 39 12.78 17.96 -5.59
CA VAL A 39 13.32 19.32 -5.40
C VAL A 39 12.57 20.37 -6.21
N ASP A 40 11.90 19.98 -7.29
CA ASP A 40 10.99 20.85 -8.04
C ASP A 40 9.85 20.03 -8.66
N THR A 41 8.72 20.69 -8.91
CA THR A 41 7.52 20.07 -9.47
C THR A 41 7.03 20.90 -10.64
N GLY A 42 6.66 20.25 -11.74
CA GLY A 42 6.05 20.93 -12.87
C GLY A 42 4.94 20.12 -13.53
N PRO A 43 4.31 20.65 -14.59
CA PRO A 43 3.20 19.97 -15.26
C PRO A 43 3.65 18.62 -15.86
N GLY A 44 3.28 17.52 -15.19
CA GLY A 44 3.58 16.16 -15.63
C GLY A 44 5.04 15.71 -15.43
N TYR A 45 5.80 16.36 -14.54
CA TYR A 45 7.14 15.91 -14.15
C TYR A 45 7.50 16.30 -12.72
N LEU A 46 8.49 15.59 -12.16
CA LEU A 46 9.15 15.89 -10.90
C LEU A 46 10.65 15.95 -11.17
N ASP A 47 11.31 17.02 -10.73
CA ASP A 47 12.76 17.05 -10.65
C ASP A 47 13.19 16.56 -9.27
N THR A 48 14.16 15.66 -9.25
CA THR A 48 14.58 14.98 -8.03
C THR A 48 16.09 15.00 -7.88
N VAL A 49 16.56 14.89 -6.64
CA VAL A 49 17.95 14.57 -6.32
C VAL A 49 18.06 13.12 -5.87
N VAL A 50 19.14 12.46 -6.26
CA VAL A 50 19.42 11.09 -5.84
C VAL A 50 20.02 11.12 -4.44
N VAL A 51 19.26 10.64 -3.45
CA VAL A 51 19.69 10.52 -2.05
C VAL A 51 20.44 9.21 -1.83
N VAL A 52 19.89 8.10 -2.36
CA VAL A 52 20.54 6.78 -2.34
C VAL A 52 20.68 6.30 -3.79
N PRO A 53 21.91 6.18 -4.32
CA PRO A 53 22.12 5.77 -5.70
C PRO A 53 21.92 4.27 -5.89
N GLY A 54 21.48 3.88 -7.08
CA GLY A 54 21.37 2.49 -7.47
C GLY A 54 20.89 2.33 -8.91
N ARG A 55 20.80 1.08 -9.36
CA ARG A 55 20.41 0.77 -10.73
C ARG A 55 18.90 0.58 -10.82
N ILE A 56 18.24 1.44 -11.58
CA ILE A 56 16.82 1.27 -11.93
C ILE A 56 16.74 0.37 -13.18
N LYS A 57 15.91 -0.67 -13.13
CA LYS A 57 15.56 -1.54 -14.27
C LYS A 57 14.15 -1.22 -14.76
N ASP A 58 13.76 -1.83 -15.87
CA ASP A 58 12.41 -1.66 -16.40
C ASP A 58 11.35 -2.21 -15.45
N LYS A 59 10.18 -1.55 -15.43
CA LYS A 59 8.98 -1.95 -14.69
C LYS A 59 9.21 -2.14 -13.18
N LYS A 60 10.11 -1.34 -12.59
CA LYS A 60 10.30 -1.28 -11.15
C LYS A 60 9.19 -0.47 -10.48
N GLY A 61 8.75 -0.96 -9.33
CA GLY A 61 7.76 -0.27 -8.50
C GLY A 61 8.32 1.04 -7.95
N VAL A 62 7.41 1.97 -7.68
CA VAL A 62 7.70 3.24 -7.02
C VAL A 62 6.79 3.37 -5.82
N ASN A 63 7.38 3.60 -4.65
CA ASN A 63 6.69 3.82 -3.39
C ASN A 63 6.77 5.31 -3.04
N THR A 64 5.66 5.85 -2.55
CA THR A 64 5.49 7.27 -2.20
C THR A 64 5.06 7.37 -0.73
N PRO A 65 5.99 7.28 0.23
CA PRO A 65 5.66 7.22 1.65
C PRO A 65 5.01 8.51 2.16
N ASP A 66 5.39 9.66 1.57
CA ASP A 66 4.95 10.99 1.99
C ASP A 66 3.66 11.46 1.28
N SER A 67 3.10 10.66 0.36
CA SER A 67 1.95 11.05 -0.46
C SER A 67 0.79 10.08 -0.30
N ILE A 68 -0.41 10.65 -0.09
CA ILE A 68 -1.68 9.93 -0.20
C ILE A 68 -2.18 10.11 -1.63
N LEU A 69 -2.27 9.01 -2.38
CA LEU A 69 -2.76 9.06 -3.76
C LEU A 69 -4.28 9.21 -3.75
N GLN A 70 -4.80 10.21 -4.45
CA GLN A 70 -6.25 10.49 -4.57
C GLN A 70 -6.93 9.57 -5.60
N ILE A 71 -6.54 8.31 -5.62
CA ILE A 71 -7.14 7.26 -6.44
C ILE A 71 -7.80 6.21 -5.54
N SER A 72 -8.67 5.41 -6.13
CA SER A 72 -9.12 4.18 -5.48
C SER A 72 -7.90 3.27 -5.27
N CYS A 73 -7.83 2.59 -4.13
CA CYS A 73 -6.87 1.51 -3.90
C CYS A 73 -7.12 0.30 -4.82
N LEU A 74 -8.29 0.25 -5.49
CA LEU A 74 -8.66 -0.79 -6.45
C LEU A 74 -8.46 -0.30 -7.89
N THR A 75 -7.49 -0.87 -8.57
CA THR A 75 -7.30 -0.68 -10.01
C THR A 75 -8.43 -1.32 -10.82
N PRO A 76 -8.58 -1.00 -12.12
CA PRO A 76 -9.54 -1.70 -12.98
C PRO A 76 -9.36 -3.22 -12.95
N LYS A 77 -8.11 -3.68 -12.91
CA LYS A 77 -7.79 -5.10 -12.80
C LYS A 77 -8.25 -5.69 -11.45
N ASP A 78 -8.03 -4.98 -10.34
CA ASP A 78 -8.46 -5.45 -9.01
C ASP A 78 -9.99 -5.59 -8.92
N ARG A 79 -10.74 -4.76 -9.66
CA ARG A 79 -12.21 -4.87 -9.74
C ARG A 79 -12.65 -6.12 -10.49
N GLU A 80 -11.98 -6.46 -11.59
CA GLU A 80 -12.24 -7.70 -12.33
C GLU A 80 -11.87 -8.93 -11.48
N ASP A 81 -10.74 -8.88 -10.77
CA ASP A 81 -10.32 -9.94 -9.85
C ASP A 81 -11.31 -10.09 -8.69
N LEU A 82 -11.80 -8.97 -8.13
CA LEU A 82 -12.81 -8.95 -7.08
C LEU A 82 -14.09 -9.65 -7.52
N GLU A 83 -14.61 -9.35 -8.71
CA GLU A 83 -15.79 -10.01 -9.27
C GLU A 83 -15.57 -11.53 -9.39
N CYS A 84 -14.40 -11.94 -9.88
CA CYS A 84 -14.02 -13.35 -9.98
C CYS A 84 -13.99 -14.03 -8.60
N MET A 85 -13.34 -13.41 -7.60
CA MET A 85 -13.26 -13.92 -6.22
C MET A 85 -14.65 -14.05 -5.58
N LEU A 86 -15.54 -13.08 -5.81
CA LEU A 86 -16.90 -13.12 -5.31
C LEU A 86 -17.74 -14.24 -5.94
N ASN A 87 -17.54 -14.52 -7.24
CA ASN A 87 -18.20 -15.63 -7.92
C ASN A 87 -17.67 -17.00 -7.47
N ILE A 88 -16.39 -17.07 -7.05
CA ILE A 88 -15.81 -18.29 -6.46
C ILE A 88 -16.36 -18.55 -5.05
N GLY A 89 -16.73 -17.49 -4.31
CA GLY A 89 -17.20 -17.59 -2.94
C GLY A 89 -16.06 -17.74 -1.94
N VAL A 90 -15.03 -16.88 -2.05
CA VAL A 90 -13.93 -16.84 -1.08
C VAL A 90 -14.41 -16.39 0.32
N ASP A 91 -13.71 -16.81 1.37
CA ASP A 91 -14.03 -16.40 2.75
C ASP A 91 -13.46 -15.02 3.12
N TRP A 92 -12.31 -14.66 2.54
CA TRP A 92 -11.57 -13.46 2.86
C TRP A 92 -11.08 -12.75 1.61
N ILE A 93 -11.11 -11.43 1.63
CA ILE A 93 -10.46 -10.55 0.67
C ILE A 93 -9.47 -9.67 1.42
N ALA A 94 -8.18 -9.77 1.06
CA ALA A 94 -7.13 -8.94 1.63
C ALA A 94 -6.86 -7.74 0.72
N LEU A 95 -7.19 -6.54 1.18
CA LEU A 95 -6.99 -5.30 0.44
C LEU A 95 -5.57 -4.77 0.69
N SER A 96 -4.78 -4.67 -0.38
CA SER A 96 -3.42 -4.12 -0.35
C SER A 96 -3.44 -2.59 -0.40
N PHE A 97 -2.36 -1.98 0.10
CA PHE A 97 -2.08 -0.55 0.06
C PHE A 97 -3.24 0.32 0.55
N VAL A 98 -3.91 -0.12 1.61
CA VAL A 98 -4.91 0.71 2.30
C VAL A 98 -4.21 1.98 2.78
N GLN A 99 -4.75 3.13 2.41
CA GLN A 99 -4.21 4.44 2.78
C GLN A 99 -5.11 5.14 3.78
N ARG A 100 -6.43 4.93 3.69
CA ARG A 100 -7.45 5.67 4.44
C ARG A 100 -8.68 4.80 4.77
N PRO A 101 -9.49 5.16 5.77
CA PRO A 101 -10.72 4.43 6.13
C PRO A 101 -11.69 4.27 4.95
N GLU A 102 -11.75 5.25 4.05
CA GLU A 102 -12.65 5.26 2.89
C GLU A 102 -12.35 4.11 1.91
N ASP A 103 -11.12 3.61 1.87
CA ASP A 103 -10.74 2.46 1.04
C ASP A 103 -11.49 1.20 1.48
N ILE A 104 -11.71 1.04 2.79
CA ILE A 104 -12.45 -0.09 3.37
C ILE A 104 -13.95 0.04 3.08
N VAL A 105 -14.48 1.26 3.18
CA VAL A 105 -15.87 1.55 2.84
C VAL A 105 -16.12 1.24 1.37
N GLU A 106 -15.20 1.62 0.48
CA GLU A 106 -15.31 1.37 -0.95
C GLU A 106 -15.40 -0.13 -1.24
N ILE A 107 -14.47 -0.95 -0.74
CA ILE A 107 -14.48 -2.38 -1.03
C ILE A 107 -15.69 -3.09 -0.44
N LYS A 108 -16.11 -2.74 0.79
CA LYS A 108 -17.31 -3.31 1.40
C LYS A 108 -18.57 -2.98 0.59
N ARG A 109 -18.67 -1.75 0.07
CA ARG A 109 -19.77 -1.38 -0.84
C ARG A 109 -19.77 -2.21 -2.11
N LEU A 110 -18.62 -2.40 -2.76
CA LEU A 110 -18.51 -3.21 -3.97
C LEU A 110 -18.90 -4.68 -3.73
N ILE A 111 -18.48 -5.26 -2.60
CA ILE A 111 -18.87 -6.62 -2.20
C ILE A 111 -20.39 -6.72 -2.02
N MET A 112 -21.01 -5.75 -1.35
CA MET A 112 -22.46 -5.72 -1.14
C MET A 112 -23.24 -5.50 -2.44
N ASP A 113 -22.76 -4.62 -3.33
CA ASP A 113 -23.41 -4.31 -4.59
C ASP A 113 -23.39 -5.51 -5.56
N HIS A 114 -22.36 -6.36 -5.50
CA HIS A 114 -22.25 -7.57 -6.32
C HIS A 114 -23.37 -8.59 -6.05
N ASN A 115 -23.72 -8.78 -4.78
CA ASN A 115 -24.85 -9.63 -4.40
C ASN A 115 -25.54 -9.08 -3.14
N PRO A 116 -26.52 -8.16 -3.30
CA PRO A 116 -27.19 -7.49 -2.19
C PRO A 116 -27.94 -8.44 -1.23
N ASN A 117 -28.22 -9.67 -1.68
CA ASN A 117 -28.92 -10.68 -0.90
C ASN A 117 -27.97 -11.73 -0.30
N ASN A 118 -26.65 -11.56 -0.42
CA ASN A 118 -25.70 -12.49 0.15
C ASN A 118 -25.71 -12.38 1.69
N ALA A 119 -26.21 -13.41 2.35
CA ALA A 119 -26.22 -13.50 3.81
C ALA A 119 -24.81 -13.68 4.40
N PHE A 120 -23.84 -14.10 3.58
CA PHE A 120 -22.46 -14.40 3.99
C PHE A 120 -21.46 -13.80 2.98
N PRO A 121 -21.30 -12.47 2.94
CA PRO A 121 -20.23 -11.85 2.15
C PRO A 121 -18.85 -12.24 2.72
N PRO A 122 -17.79 -12.26 1.89
CA PRO A 122 -16.43 -12.43 2.37
C PRO A 122 -16.06 -11.36 3.40
N HIS A 123 -15.21 -11.75 4.35
CA HIS A 123 -14.59 -10.83 5.28
C HIS A 123 -13.52 -9.98 4.58
N VAL A 124 -13.41 -8.72 4.99
CA VAL A 124 -12.39 -7.79 4.49
C VAL A 124 -11.25 -7.67 5.48
N MET A 125 -10.04 -7.97 5.02
CA MET A 125 -8.80 -7.80 5.74
C MET A 125 -7.99 -6.64 5.14
N ALA A 126 -7.71 -5.59 5.91
CA ALA A 126 -6.82 -4.52 5.45
C ALA A 126 -5.36 -4.90 5.66
N LYS A 127 -4.53 -4.75 4.63
CA LYS A 127 -3.07 -4.84 4.75
C LYS A 127 -2.52 -3.45 5.09
N ILE A 128 -1.94 -3.32 6.28
CA ILE A 128 -1.32 -2.08 6.73
C ILE A 128 0.11 -2.04 6.21
N GLU A 129 0.29 -1.22 5.18
CA GLU A 129 1.52 -1.11 4.37
C GLU A 129 1.99 0.34 4.25
N LYS A 130 1.07 1.31 4.43
CA LYS A 130 1.33 2.73 4.19
C LYS A 130 1.49 3.49 5.51
N PRO A 131 2.42 4.46 5.59
CA PRO A 131 2.58 5.32 6.77
C PRO A 131 1.31 6.13 7.07
N SER A 132 0.55 6.49 6.03
CA SER A 132 -0.70 7.25 6.15
C SER A 132 -1.76 6.56 7.01
N CYS A 133 -1.68 5.23 7.20
CA CYS A 133 -2.56 4.53 8.13
C CYS A 133 -2.40 5.02 9.57
N PHE A 134 -1.26 5.62 9.93
CA PHE A 134 -0.98 6.11 11.27
C PHE A 134 -1.27 7.61 11.45
N ASP A 135 -1.77 8.29 10.40
CA ASP A 135 -2.12 9.70 10.48
C ASP A 135 -3.41 9.90 11.29
N GLY A 136 -3.34 10.69 12.36
CA GLY A 136 -4.49 11.03 13.18
C GLY A 136 -5.17 9.79 13.78
N ASP A 137 -6.46 9.61 13.49
CA ASP A 137 -7.29 8.48 13.93
C ASP A 137 -7.49 7.41 12.85
N SER A 138 -6.72 7.46 11.75
CA SER A 138 -6.92 6.60 10.57
C SER A 138 -6.82 5.12 10.92
N LEU A 139 -5.82 4.70 11.68
CA LEU A 139 -5.64 3.30 12.08
C LEU A 139 -6.85 2.79 12.86
N HIS A 140 -7.32 3.58 13.84
CA HIS A 140 -8.47 3.22 14.67
C HIS A 140 -9.72 2.98 13.80
N ARG A 141 -9.99 3.89 12.86
CA ARG A 141 -11.15 3.81 11.94
C ARG A 141 -11.01 2.67 10.94
N ILE A 142 -9.80 2.41 10.41
CA ILE A 142 -9.54 1.27 9.53
C ILE A 142 -9.84 -0.03 10.26
N VAL A 143 -9.34 -0.19 11.49
CA VAL A 143 -9.58 -1.38 12.33
C VAL A 143 -11.07 -1.54 12.65
N GLU A 144 -11.78 -0.45 12.95
CA GLU A 144 -13.22 -0.45 13.22
C GLU A 144 -14.01 -0.99 12.02
N LEU A 145 -13.70 -0.48 10.83
CA LEU A 145 -14.39 -0.80 9.59
C LEU A 145 -14.05 -2.19 9.02
N CYS A 146 -12.87 -2.74 9.32
CA CYS A 146 -12.43 -4.03 8.80
C CYS A 146 -12.94 -5.23 9.61
N ASP A 147 -12.91 -6.41 9.01
CA ASP A 147 -13.20 -7.68 9.70
C ASP A 147 -11.92 -8.32 10.24
N GLY A 148 -10.75 -7.91 9.73
CA GLY A 148 -9.44 -8.25 10.26
C GLY A 148 -8.34 -7.35 9.69
N ILE A 149 -7.13 -7.48 10.23
CA ILE A 149 -5.97 -6.70 9.79
C ILE A 149 -4.79 -7.63 9.47
N MET A 150 -3.99 -7.26 8.48
CA MET A 150 -2.67 -7.85 8.22
C MET A 150 -1.59 -6.80 8.40
N VAL A 151 -0.60 -7.08 9.26
CA VAL A 151 0.64 -6.32 9.32
C VAL A 151 1.57 -6.84 8.23
N ALA A 152 1.65 -6.13 7.10
CA ALA A 152 2.49 -6.50 5.97
C ALA A 152 3.87 -5.87 6.11
N ARG A 153 4.73 -6.53 6.90
CA ARG A 153 6.03 -5.98 7.35
C ARG A 153 6.99 -5.68 6.20
N GLY A 154 6.97 -6.46 5.12
CA GLY A 154 7.82 -6.27 3.96
C GLY A 154 7.59 -4.91 3.32
N ASP A 155 6.37 -4.65 2.86
CA ASP A 155 5.98 -3.36 2.27
C ASP A 155 6.07 -2.22 3.29
N LEU A 156 5.63 -2.44 4.54
CA LEU A 156 5.73 -1.44 5.60
C LEU A 156 7.19 -1.05 5.90
N GLY A 157 8.13 -1.99 5.78
CA GLY A 157 9.57 -1.73 5.96
C GLY A 157 10.26 -1.11 4.73
N VAL A 158 9.59 -1.08 3.58
CA VAL A 158 10.00 -0.25 2.45
C VAL A 158 9.50 1.18 2.65
N GLU A 159 8.26 1.32 3.10
CA GLU A 159 7.57 2.62 3.21
C GLU A 159 7.93 3.41 4.48
N CYS A 160 8.26 2.72 5.58
CA CYS A 160 8.72 3.31 6.84
C CYS A 160 10.20 2.99 7.07
N ALA A 161 10.82 3.67 8.05
CA ALA A 161 12.15 3.27 8.50
C ALA A 161 12.08 1.83 9.07
N PRO A 162 12.98 0.91 8.67
CA PRO A 162 12.95 -0.49 9.11
C PRO A 162 12.95 -0.65 10.64
N GLU A 163 13.63 0.25 11.36
CA GLU A 163 13.68 0.31 12.82
C GLU A 163 12.34 0.67 13.49
N ASP A 164 11.43 1.34 12.76
CA ASP A 164 10.10 1.71 13.26
C ASP A 164 9.10 0.56 13.12
N VAL A 165 9.30 -0.35 12.15
CA VAL A 165 8.38 -1.46 11.85
C VAL A 165 8.01 -2.29 13.09
N PRO A 166 8.93 -2.68 14.00
CA PRO A 166 8.57 -3.40 15.22
C PRO A 166 7.62 -2.62 16.13
N ILE A 167 7.78 -1.29 16.21
CA ILE A 167 6.93 -0.42 17.02
C ILE A 167 5.55 -0.31 16.36
N LEU A 168 5.51 -0.02 15.06
CA LEU A 168 4.26 0.09 14.29
C LEU A 168 3.47 -1.22 14.31
N GLN A 169 4.13 -2.37 14.15
CA GLN A 169 3.51 -3.68 14.30
C GLN A 169 2.82 -3.82 15.65
N LYS A 170 3.50 -3.46 16.74
CA LYS A 170 2.92 -3.54 18.08
C LYS A 170 1.71 -2.63 18.21
N THR A 171 1.80 -1.39 17.71
CA THR A 171 0.66 -0.46 17.67
C THR A 171 -0.54 -1.04 16.94
N ILE A 172 -0.34 -1.63 15.75
CA ILE A 172 -1.43 -2.27 14.99
C ILE A 172 -2.05 -3.43 15.79
N VAL A 173 -1.20 -4.30 16.37
CA VAL A 173 -1.68 -5.46 17.14
C VAL A 173 -2.46 -5.03 18.38
N ASP A 174 -1.98 -4.03 19.11
CA ASP A 174 -2.64 -3.51 20.30
C ASP A 174 -4.00 -2.87 19.95
N GLU A 175 -4.07 -2.14 18.83
CA GLU A 175 -5.32 -1.55 18.34
C GLU A 175 -6.33 -2.63 17.89
N CYS A 176 -5.89 -3.65 17.18
CA CYS A 176 -6.75 -4.78 16.81
C CYS A 176 -7.30 -5.49 18.06
N ARG A 177 -6.44 -5.71 19.06
CA ARG A 177 -6.82 -6.34 20.32
C ARG A 177 -7.83 -5.50 21.11
N SER A 178 -7.67 -4.18 21.14
CA SER A 178 -8.58 -3.29 21.86
C SER A 178 -9.99 -3.33 21.28
N GLN A 179 -10.11 -3.50 19.96
CA GLN A 179 -11.38 -3.59 19.24
C GLN A 179 -11.89 -5.04 19.02
N GLY A 180 -11.16 -6.05 19.49
CA GLY A 180 -11.52 -7.46 19.31
C GLY A 180 -11.44 -7.96 17.87
N LYS A 181 -10.58 -7.35 17.04
CA LYS A 181 -10.38 -7.71 15.63
C LYS A 181 -9.20 -8.70 15.48
N PRO A 182 -9.31 -9.72 14.61
CA PRO A 182 -8.20 -10.60 14.31
C PRO A 182 -7.08 -9.85 13.57
N VAL A 183 -5.83 -10.20 13.89
CA VAL A 183 -4.63 -9.62 13.27
C VAL A 183 -3.65 -10.69 12.84
N VAL A 184 -3.14 -10.58 11.60
CA VAL A 184 -2.14 -11.47 11.01
C VAL A 184 -0.82 -10.71 10.87
N VAL A 185 0.27 -11.21 11.45
CA VAL A 185 1.61 -10.66 11.19
C VAL A 185 2.23 -11.44 10.04
N ALA A 186 2.50 -10.75 8.93
CA ALA A 186 2.90 -11.38 7.67
C ALA A 186 4.29 -10.95 7.19
N THR A 187 4.83 -11.75 6.27
CA THR A 187 6.09 -11.57 5.51
C THR A 187 7.39 -11.66 6.30
N GLN A 188 8.45 -12.20 5.68
CA GLN A 188 9.84 -12.23 6.17
C GLN A 188 10.06 -12.78 7.60
N MET A 189 9.15 -13.63 8.10
CA MET A 189 9.30 -14.21 9.44
C MET A 189 10.38 -15.28 9.48
N LEU A 190 10.54 -16.01 8.37
CA LEU A 190 11.40 -17.18 8.23
C LEU A 190 12.12 -17.15 6.87
N GLU A 191 12.57 -15.97 6.43
CA GLU A 191 13.19 -15.77 5.10
C GLU A 191 14.36 -16.74 4.87
N SER A 192 15.16 -17.01 5.91
CA SER A 192 16.28 -17.94 5.82
C SER A 192 15.86 -19.38 5.47
N MET A 193 14.61 -19.77 5.76
CA MET A 193 14.12 -21.12 5.46
C MET A 193 13.91 -21.38 3.96
N ILE A 194 14.03 -20.36 3.11
CA ILE A 194 14.04 -20.52 1.65
C ILE A 194 15.32 -21.25 1.21
N ASP A 195 16.46 -20.87 1.79
CA ASP A 195 17.79 -21.35 1.39
C ASP A 195 18.44 -22.27 2.44
N SER A 196 17.90 -22.34 3.66
CA SER A 196 18.48 -23.06 4.80
C SER A 196 17.42 -23.94 5.50
N PRO A 197 17.47 -25.27 5.36
CA PRO A 197 16.50 -26.20 5.95
C PRO A 197 16.61 -26.35 7.48
#